data_AF-A0A958QX49-F1
#
_entry.id   AF-A0A958QX49-F1
#
_cell.length_a   1.000
_cell.length_b   1.000
_cell.length_c   1.000
_cell.angle_alpha   90.00
_cell.angle_beta   90.00
_cell.angle_gamma   90.00
#
_symmetry.space_group_name_H-M   'P 1'
#
loop_
_entity.id
_entity.type
_entity.pdbx_description
1 polymer ?
#
loop_
_entity_poly.entity_id
_entity_poly.type
_entity_poly.pdbx_seq_one_letter_code
_entity_poly.pdbx_strand_id
1 'polypeptide(L)'
;MKELSEQQRVRREKLAALREQSYPFPNDVAVSGSASDVAQLVDEENGCDEAQRKRITIAGRMMTSRVMGKAAFCHIQDRSGRLQLYVKRDDIGTDAYQAFKKFDLGDIVEATGYSFITKTGEPSLHVESLRLLVKCLHPLPEKWHGLADVEVRYRQRYLDLIANPEVLSIFRTRSRIISEIRRFFDARDYIEVETPVAATVASGAAARPFATHHNALDLPLFLRIALELPLKKLIVGGLERVYE
;
A
#
# COMPACT_ATOMS: atom_id res chain seq x y z
N MET A 1 -10.66 -15.91 22.99
CA MET A 1 -9.98 -15.84 21.68
C MET A 1 -11.09 -15.92 20.63
N LYS A 2 -11.22 -14.98 19.69
CA LYS A 2 -12.28 -15.05 18.66
C LYS A 2 -12.06 -16.30 17.81
N GLU A 3 -13.12 -17.07 17.57
CA GLU A 3 -13.10 -18.25 16.71
C GLU A 3 -12.75 -17.84 15.28
N LEU A 4 -11.83 -18.59 14.65
CA LEU A 4 -11.39 -18.31 13.29
C LEU A 4 -12.47 -18.74 12.31
N SER A 5 -12.73 -17.92 11.29
CA SER A 5 -13.56 -18.35 10.17
C SER A 5 -12.90 -19.51 9.41
N GLU A 6 -13.71 -20.31 8.71
CA GLU A 6 -13.23 -21.42 7.89
C GLU A 6 -12.13 -20.99 6.89
N GLN A 7 -12.33 -19.85 6.22
CA GLN A 7 -11.35 -19.32 5.26
C GLN A 7 -10.02 -18.95 5.93
N GLN A 8 -10.05 -18.44 7.16
CA GLN A 8 -8.83 -18.12 7.91
C GLN A 8 -8.08 -19.40 8.33
N ARG A 9 -8.80 -20.46 8.68
CA ARG A 9 -8.21 -21.77 9.00
C ARG A 9 -7.49 -22.34 7.78
N VAL A 10 -8.18 -22.44 6.65
CA VAL A 10 -7.61 -22.96 5.39
C VAL A 10 -6.39 -22.14 4.94
N ARG A 11 -6.43 -20.81 5.04
CA ARG A 11 -5.28 -19.95 4.69
C ARG A 11 -4.07 -20.17 5.60
N ARG A 12 -4.29 -20.49 6.88
CA ARG A 12 -3.22 -20.82 7.84
C ARG A 12 -2.62 -22.19 7.58
N GLU A 13 -3.43 -23.18 7.22
CA GLU A 13 -2.95 -24.50 6.80
C GLU A 13 -2.08 -24.40 5.53
N LYS A 14 -2.52 -23.61 4.54
CA LYS A 14 -1.71 -23.31 3.36
C LYS A 14 -0.38 -22.65 3.73
N LEU A 15 -0.37 -21.70 4.67
CA LEU A 15 0.86 -21.08 5.16
C LEU A 15 1.78 -22.08 5.88
N ALA A 16 1.22 -22.99 6.67
CA ALA A 16 1.98 -24.04 7.34
C ALA A 16 2.69 -24.94 6.32
N ALA A 17 1.97 -25.41 5.30
CA ALA A 17 2.56 -26.21 4.21
C ALA A 17 3.66 -25.45 3.44
N LEU A 18 3.52 -24.14 3.24
CA LEU A 18 4.57 -23.32 2.62
C LEU A 18 5.84 -23.28 3.48
N ARG A 19 5.69 -23.19 4.82
CA ARG A 19 6.81 -23.14 5.76
C ARG A 19 7.62 -24.42 5.83
N GLU A 20 7.01 -25.56 5.54
CA GLU A 20 7.71 -26.85 5.46
C GLU A 20 8.66 -26.92 4.26
N GLN A 21 8.37 -26.17 3.19
CA GLN A 21 9.17 -26.17 1.97
C GLN A 21 10.24 -25.08 1.98
N SER A 22 9.90 -23.87 2.45
CA SER A 22 10.81 -22.71 2.47
C SER A 22 10.28 -21.58 3.35
N TYR A 23 11.08 -20.52 3.52
CA TYR A 23 10.62 -19.31 4.20
C TYR A 23 9.56 -18.57 3.34
N PRO A 24 8.32 -18.36 3.82
CA PRO A 24 7.20 -17.91 2.98
C PRO A 24 7.13 -16.38 2.78
N PHE A 25 8.09 -15.61 3.30
CA PHE A 25 8.11 -14.14 3.25
C PHE A 25 9.46 -13.61 2.72
N PRO A 26 9.77 -13.80 1.43
CA PRO A 26 11.04 -13.39 0.85
C PRO A 26 11.37 -11.90 1.05
N ASN A 27 12.66 -11.60 1.18
CA ASN A 27 13.20 -10.24 1.38
C ASN A 27 14.13 -9.78 0.22
N ASP A 28 14.19 -10.56 -0.87
CA ASP A 28 15.05 -10.38 -2.04
C ASP A 28 14.32 -9.79 -3.25
N VAL A 29 13.10 -9.27 -3.04
CA VAL A 29 12.22 -8.77 -4.11
C VAL A 29 12.77 -7.47 -4.69
N ALA A 30 13.03 -7.47 -6.00
CA ALA A 30 13.39 -6.29 -6.76
C ALA A 30 12.48 -6.18 -8.00
N VAL A 31 11.59 -5.18 -8.00
CA VAL A 31 10.71 -4.89 -9.14
C VAL A 31 11.39 -3.92 -10.11
N SER A 32 11.19 -4.14 -11.41
CA SER A 32 11.71 -3.25 -12.47
C SER A 32 10.68 -2.27 -13.01
N GLY A 33 9.42 -2.38 -12.58
CA GLY A 33 8.38 -1.39 -12.86
C GLY A 33 7.09 -1.65 -12.09
N SER A 34 6.01 -1.06 -12.59
CA SER A 34 4.68 -1.04 -12.01
C SER A 34 3.60 -1.44 -13.02
N ALA A 35 2.37 -1.63 -12.56
CA ALA A 35 1.22 -1.93 -13.40
C ALA A 35 1.02 -0.90 -14.52
N SER A 36 1.23 0.39 -14.24
CA SER A 36 1.16 1.44 -15.27
C SER A 36 2.27 1.32 -16.31
N ASP A 37 3.48 0.92 -15.90
CA ASP A 37 4.61 0.79 -16.82
C ASP A 37 4.37 -0.36 -17.79
N VAL A 38 3.77 -1.47 -17.34
CA VAL A 38 3.36 -2.55 -18.25
C VAL A 38 2.29 -2.08 -19.24
N ALA A 39 1.30 -1.31 -18.77
CA ALA A 39 0.25 -0.78 -19.64
C ALA A 39 0.81 0.18 -20.70
N GLN A 40 1.85 0.95 -20.39
CA GLN A 40 2.54 1.82 -21.35
C GLN A 40 3.37 1.02 -22.36
N LEU A 41 4.11 0.00 -21.91
CA LEU A 41 4.91 -0.86 -22.79
C LEU A 41 4.07 -1.57 -23.86
N VAL A 42 2.80 -1.87 -23.57
CA VAL A 42 1.89 -2.46 -24.55
C VAL A 42 1.75 -1.60 -25.81
N ASP A 43 1.65 -0.28 -25.65
CA ASP A 43 1.51 0.63 -26.78
C ASP A 43 2.84 0.80 -27.53
N GLU A 44 3.96 0.79 -26.80
CA GLU A 44 5.32 0.92 -27.34
C GLU A 44 5.78 -0.33 -28.11
N GLU A 45 5.38 -1.52 -27.65
CA GLU A 45 5.78 -2.82 -28.19
C GLU A 45 4.75 -3.41 -29.16
N ASN A 46 3.76 -2.61 -29.57
CA ASN A 46 2.73 -3.07 -30.47
C ASN A 46 3.32 -3.46 -31.84
N GLY A 47 3.09 -4.70 -32.26
CA GLY A 47 3.67 -5.26 -33.50
C GLY A 47 5.08 -5.83 -33.35
N CYS A 48 5.71 -5.75 -32.18
CA CYS A 48 6.97 -6.44 -31.90
C CYS A 48 6.75 -7.95 -31.67
N ASP A 49 7.68 -8.75 -32.20
CA ASP A 49 7.76 -10.19 -31.91
C ASP A 49 7.95 -10.42 -30.40
N GLU A 50 7.35 -11.49 -29.87
CA GLU A 50 7.42 -11.83 -28.43
C GLU A 50 8.87 -11.93 -27.92
N ALA A 51 9.80 -12.40 -28.76
CA ALA A 51 11.21 -12.52 -28.41
C ALA A 51 11.89 -11.18 -28.13
N GLN A 52 11.41 -10.10 -28.76
CA GLN A 52 11.99 -8.75 -28.67
C GLN A 52 11.40 -7.91 -27.55
N ARG A 53 10.29 -8.37 -26.94
CA ARG A 53 9.63 -7.63 -25.87
C ARG A 53 10.45 -7.60 -24.59
N LYS A 54 10.42 -6.46 -23.93
CA LYS A 54 11.11 -6.20 -22.67
C LYS A 54 10.47 -7.03 -21.57
N ARG A 55 11.33 -7.71 -20.81
CA ARG A 55 10.91 -8.39 -19.58
C ARG A 55 10.82 -7.37 -18.45
N ILE A 56 9.68 -7.38 -17.77
CA ILE A 56 9.39 -6.49 -16.65
C ILE A 56 8.90 -7.34 -15.47
N THR A 57 9.40 -7.00 -14.29
CA THR A 57 9.07 -7.61 -13.01
C THR A 57 8.24 -6.61 -12.23
N ILE A 58 7.03 -7.00 -11.86
CA ILE A 58 6.12 -6.19 -11.05
C ILE A 58 5.67 -6.99 -9.82
N ALA A 59 5.23 -6.30 -8.79
CA ALA A 59 4.63 -6.92 -7.63
C ALA A 59 3.33 -6.23 -7.22
N GLY A 60 2.36 -7.00 -6.75
CA GLY A 60 1.06 -6.45 -6.38
C GLY A 60 0.18 -7.43 -5.63
N ARG A 61 -0.90 -6.90 -5.07
CA ARG A 61 -1.90 -7.67 -4.35
C ARG A 61 -2.87 -8.32 -5.33
N MET A 62 -3.07 -9.63 -5.25
CA MET A 62 -4.08 -10.35 -6.02
C MET A 62 -5.49 -9.93 -5.64
N MET A 63 -6.20 -9.29 -6.56
CA MET A 63 -7.57 -8.79 -6.35
C MET A 63 -8.61 -9.74 -6.93
N THR A 64 -8.30 -10.40 -8.04
CA THR A 64 -9.18 -11.36 -8.72
C THR A 64 -8.36 -12.56 -9.21
N SER A 65 -8.99 -13.72 -9.36
CA SER A 65 -8.37 -14.89 -9.98
C SER A 65 -9.44 -15.75 -10.62
N ARG A 66 -9.19 -16.20 -11.85
CA ARG A 66 -10.05 -17.07 -12.66
C ARG A 66 -9.16 -18.15 -13.30
N VAL A 67 -9.31 -19.39 -12.84
CA VAL A 67 -8.55 -20.54 -13.36
C VAL A 67 -9.35 -21.23 -14.45
N MET A 68 -8.72 -21.46 -15.60
CA MET A 68 -9.31 -22.05 -16.81
C MET A 68 -8.46 -23.23 -17.28
N GLY A 69 -8.45 -24.31 -16.49
CA GLY A 69 -7.65 -25.51 -16.80
C GLY A 69 -6.15 -25.24 -16.70
N LYS A 70 -5.47 -25.11 -17.86
CA LYS A 70 -4.02 -24.90 -18.01
C LYS A 70 -3.61 -23.42 -18.08
N ALA A 71 -4.57 -22.50 -18.14
CA ALA A 71 -4.31 -21.07 -18.07
C ALA A 71 -5.18 -20.41 -16.99
N ALA A 72 -4.79 -19.24 -16.54
CA ALA A 72 -5.52 -18.44 -15.58
C ALA A 72 -5.34 -16.95 -15.86
N PHE A 73 -6.36 -16.18 -15.49
CA PHE A 73 -6.32 -14.73 -15.47
C PHE A 73 -6.50 -14.26 -14.03
N CYS A 74 -5.58 -13.44 -13.54
CA CYS A 74 -5.72 -12.79 -12.24
C CYS A 74 -5.41 -11.31 -12.38
N HIS A 75 -6.02 -10.48 -11.56
CA HIS A 75 -5.65 -9.07 -11.50
C HIS A 75 -4.82 -8.82 -10.26
N ILE A 76 -3.70 -8.13 -10.41
CA ILE A 76 -2.95 -7.59 -9.29
C ILE A 76 -3.13 -6.08 -9.20
N GLN A 77 -3.00 -5.55 -7.99
CA GLN A 77 -3.05 -4.12 -7.73
C GLN A 77 -1.78 -3.66 -7.00
N ASP A 78 -1.16 -2.63 -7.53
CA ASP A 78 0.03 -1.99 -6.95
C ASP A 78 -0.22 -0.48 -6.70
N ARG A 79 0.85 0.29 -6.51
CA ARG A 79 0.76 1.75 -6.27
C ARG A 79 0.22 2.53 -7.47
N SER A 80 0.38 2.03 -8.68
CA SER A 80 0.05 2.70 -9.94
C SER A 80 -1.36 2.36 -10.42
N GLY A 81 -1.84 1.15 -10.15
CA GLY A 81 -3.17 0.74 -10.54
C GLY A 81 -3.38 -0.76 -10.50
N ARG A 82 -4.30 -1.23 -11.33
CA ARG A 82 -4.62 -2.64 -11.50
C ARG A 82 -4.14 -3.10 -12.87
N LEU A 83 -3.58 -4.30 -12.93
CA LEU A 83 -3.14 -4.95 -14.16
C LEU A 83 -3.58 -6.41 -14.17
N GLN A 84 -3.97 -6.90 -15.34
CA GLN A 84 -4.23 -8.31 -15.56
C GLN A 84 -2.93 -9.08 -15.79
N LEU A 85 -2.80 -10.23 -15.13
CA LEU A 85 -1.78 -11.24 -15.38
C LEU A 85 -2.42 -12.39 -16.15
N TYR A 86 -1.75 -12.83 -17.19
CA TYR A 86 -2.04 -14.07 -17.88
C TYR A 86 -1.00 -15.12 -17.48
N VAL A 87 -1.46 -16.17 -16.81
CA VAL A 87 -0.60 -17.22 -16.27
C VAL A 87 -0.93 -18.53 -16.98
N LYS A 88 0.03 -19.11 -17.71
CA LYS A 88 -0.16 -20.37 -18.41
C LYS A 88 0.88 -21.38 -17.92
N ARG A 89 0.41 -22.60 -17.65
CA ARG A 89 1.20 -23.69 -17.08
C ARG A 89 2.42 -24.04 -17.94
N ASP A 90 2.27 -23.99 -19.26
CA ASP A 90 3.33 -24.41 -20.17
C ASP A 90 4.51 -23.40 -20.17
N ASP A 91 4.29 -22.16 -19.68
CA ASP A 91 5.31 -21.11 -19.63
C ASP A 91 5.98 -21.04 -18.25
N ILE A 92 5.21 -21.13 -17.16
CA ILE A 92 5.76 -21.07 -15.79
C ILE A 92 6.15 -22.45 -15.22
N GLY A 93 5.80 -23.54 -15.91
CA GLY A 93 6.03 -24.91 -15.47
C GLY A 93 4.90 -25.50 -14.60
N THR A 94 4.86 -26.83 -14.52
CA THR A 94 3.78 -27.57 -13.84
C THR A 94 3.75 -27.29 -12.34
N ASP A 95 4.88 -27.32 -11.65
CA ASP A 95 4.95 -27.18 -10.19
C ASP A 95 4.57 -25.76 -9.75
N ALA A 96 5.12 -24.74 -10.41
CA ALA A 96 4.78 -23.34 -10.16
C ALA A 96 3.29 -23.07 -10.41
N TYR A 97 2.71 -23.65 -11.46
CA TYR A 97 1.28 -23.52 -11.74
C TYR A 97 0.40 -24.21 -10.70
N GLN A 98 0.80 -25.37 -10.18
CA GLN A 98 0.09 -26.03 -9.07
C GLN A 98 0.22 -25.22 -7.76
N ALA A 99 1.37 -24.60 -7.51
CA ALA A 99 1.53 -23.68 -6.39
C ALA A 99 0.62 -22.44 -6.54
N PHE A 100 0.59 -21.83 -7.71
CA PHE A 100 -0.28 -20.69 -8.03
C PHE A 100 -1.76 -20.98 -7.77
N LYS A 101 -2.25 -22.19 -8.11
CA LYS A 101 -3.64 -22.58 -7.82
C LYS A 101 -4.00 -22.56 -6.34
N LYS A 102 -3.00 -22.61 -5.45
CA LYS A 102 -3.21 -22.51 -3.99
C LYS A 102 -3.21 -21.07 -3.49
N PHE A 103 -2.84 -20.08 -4.31
CA PHE A 103 -2.85 -18.67 -3.93
C PHE A 103 -4.29 -18.20 -3.70
N ASP A 104 -4.45 -17.21 -2.84
CA ASP A 104 -5.75 -16.66 -2.46
C ASP A 104 -5.83 -15.16 -2.77
N LEU A 105 -7.06 -14.65 -2.92
CA LEU A 105 -7.29 -13.21 -3.01
C LEU A 105 -6.73 -12.51 -1.77
N GLY A 106 -6.00 -11.42 -2.01
CA GLY A 106 -5.28 -10.66 -1.00
C GLY A 106 -3.80 -11.01 -0.87
N ASP A 107 -3.36 -12.16 -1.40
CA ASP A 107 -1.93 -12.51 -1.44
C ASP A 107 -1.15 -11.46 -2.24
N ILE A 108 0.10 -11.21 -1.85
CA ILE A 108 1.02 -10.36 -2.60
C ILE A 108 1.93 -11.27 -3.41
N VAL A 109 2.03 -11.00 -4.71
CA VAL A 109 2.80 -11.79 -5.66
C VAL A 109 3.75 -10.92 -6.46
N GLU A 110 4.85 -11.51 -6.90
CA GLU A 110 5.76 -10.99 -7.91
C GLU A 110 5.52 -11.75 -9.20
N ALA A 111 5.45 -11.03 -10.31
CA ALA A 111 5.31 -11.60 -11.64
C ALA A 111 6.36 -10.98 -12.58
N THR A 112 7.06 -11.83 -13.32
CA THR A 112 7.97 -11.43 -14.40
C THR A 112 7.44 -11.95 -15.72
N GLY A 113 7.51 -11.12 -16.75
CA GLY A 113 7.06 -11.48 -18.09
C GLY A 113 7.12 -10.30 -19.04
N TYR A 114 6.33 -10.35 -20.11
CA TYR A 114 6.28 -9.30 -21.13
C TYR A 114 4.86 -8.76 -21.33
N SER A 115 4.79 -7.54 -21.86
CA SER A 115 3.53 -6.83 -22.08
C SER A 115 2.76 -7.42 -23.29
N PHE A 116 1.43 -7.50 -23.21
CA PHE A 116 0.58 -7.84 -24.36
C PHE A 116 -0.87 -7.39 -24.18
N ILE A 117 -1.66 -7.43 -25.26
CA ILE A 117 -3.10 -7.20 -25.24
C ILE A 117 -3.83 -8.53 -25.40
N THR A 118 -4.78 -8.78 -24.52
CA THR A 118 -5.67 -9.94 -24.65
C THR A 118 -6.71 -9.74 -25.76
N LYS A 119 -7.40 -10.81 -26.16
CA LYS A 119 -8.47 -10.72 -27.19
C LYS A 119 -9.60 -9.74 -26.82
N THR A 120 -9.78 -9.45 -25.54
CA THR A 120 -10.78 -8.49 -25.03
C THR A 120 -10.28 -7.05 -25.04
N GLY A 121 -9.06 -6.79 -25.50
CA GLY A 121 -8.47 -5.45 -25.54
C GLY A 121 -7.87 -4.98 -24.23
N GLU A 122 -7.74 -5.85 -23.22
CA GLU A 122 -7.19 -5.46 -21.91
C GLU A 122 -5.66 -5.62 -21.87
N PRO A 123 -4.89 -4.56 -21.56
CA PRO A 123 -3.45 -4.64 -21.32
C PRO A 123 -3.13 -5.63 -20.20
N SER A 124 -2.18 -6.52 -20.45
CA SER A 124 -1.87 -7.64 -19.57
C SER A 124 -0.37 -7.95 -19.56
N LEU A 125 0.09 -8.59 -18.49
CA LEU A 125 1.41 -9.20 -18.43
C LEU A 125 1.30 -10.70 -18.75
N HIS A 126 2.00 -11.17 -19.78
CA HIS A 126 2.16 -12.59 -20.06
C HIS A 126 3.25 -13.15 -19.15
N VAL A 127 2.88 -13.95 -18.15
CA VAL A 127 3.76 -14.32 -17.04
C VAL A 127 4.66 -15.49 -17.41
N GLU A 128 5.98 -15.28 -17.32
CA GLU A 128 7.03 -16.28 -17.48
C GLU A 128 7.52 -16.80 -16.12
N SER A 129 7.40 -16.01 -15.05
CA SER A 129 7.70 -16.43 -13.67
C SER A 129 6.75 -15.78 -12.68
N LEU A 130 6.27 -16.55 -11.68
CA LEU A 130 5.36 -16.09 -10.65
C LEU A 130 5.80 -16.59 -9.27
N ARG A 131 5.89 -15.68 -8.30
CA ARG A 131 6.33 -15.98 -6.94
C ARG A 131 5.38 -15.39 -5.91
N LEU A 132 5.04 -16.17 -4.88
CA LEU A 132 4.32 -15.67 -3.71
C LEU A 132 5.28 -14.88 -2.81
N LEU A 133 4.92 -13.64 -2.48
CA LEU A 133 5.68 -12.79 -1.56
C LEU A 133 5.09 -12.79 -0.16
N VAL A 134 3.76 -12.67 -0.06
CA VAL A 134 3.08 -12.60 1.24
C VAL A 134 1.75 -13.34 1.16
N LYS A 135 1.58 -14.34 2.02
CA LYS A 135 0.29 -15.01 2.22
C LYS A 135 -0.66 -14.13 3.02
N CYS A 136 -1.83 -13.85 2.47
CA CYS A 136 -2.90 -13.14 3.15
C CYS A 136 -3.75 -14.12 3.97
N LEU A 137 -3.79 -13.94 5.28
CA LEU A 137 -4.51 -14.84 6.21
C LEU A 137 -5.98 -14.46 6.42
N HIS A 138 -6.37 -13.26 6.00
CA HIS A 138 -7.74 -12.76 6.13
C HIS A 138 -8.34 -12.58 4.73
N PRO A 139 -9.59 -12.98 4.50
CA PRO A 139 -10.26 -12.65 3.25
C PRO A 139 -10.40 -11.14 3.09
N LEU A 140 -10.32 -10.67 1.85
CA LEU A 140 -10.62 -9.28 1.54
C LEU A 140 -12.13 -9.02 1.71
N PRO A 141 -12.54 -7.79 2.06
CA PRO A 141 -13.95 -7.39 2.06
C PRO A 141 -14.63 -7.65 0.72
N GLU A 142 -15.95 -7.87 0.73
CA GLU A 142 -16.72 -8.14 -0.49
C GLU A 142 -16.64 -6.99 -1.50
N LYS A 143 -16.53 -7.34 -2.78
CA LYS A 143 -16.25 -6.41 -3.89
C LYS A 143 -17.40 -5.49 -4.26
N TRP A 144 -18.64 -5.88 -3.99
CA TRP A 144 -19.82 -5.23 -4.59
C TRP A 144 -20.21 -3.92 -3.90
N HIS A 145 -19.95 -3.81 -2.60
CA HIS A 145 -20.34 -2.63 -1.81
C HIS A 145 -19.14 -1.85 -1.26
N GLY A 146 -17.92 -2.31 -1.56
CA GLY A 146 -16.71 -1.83 -0.88
C GLY A 146 -16.80 -2.06 0.63
N LEU A 147 -15.88 -1.45 1.37
CA LEU A 147 -16.01 -1.40 2.82
C LEU A 147 -16.88 -0.19 3.18
N ALA A 148 -18.18 -0.41 3.40
CA ALA A 148 -19.16 0.67 3.62
C ALA A 148 -19.22 1.18 5.07
N ASP A 149 -19.04 0.30 6.06
CA ASP A 149 -19.14 0.63 7.48
C ASP A 149 -18.05 1.65 7.89
N VAL A 150 -18.48 2.85 8.26
CA VAL A 150 -17.62 3.99 8.59
C VAL A 150 -16.69 3.69 9.78
N GLU A 151 -17.20 3.02 10.82
CA GLU A 151 -16.40 2.66 11.99
C GLU A 151 -15.31 1.66 11.62
N VAL A 152 -15.64 0.64 10.83
CA VAL A 152 -14.66 -0.35 10.37
C VAL A 152 -13.61 0.30 9.48
N ARG A 153 -14.00 1.21 8.57
CA ARG A 153 -13.06 1.96 7.72
C ARG A 153 -12.05 2.77 8.54
N TYR A 154 -12.49 3.41 9.62
CA TYR A 154 -11.62 4.21 10.47
C TYR A 154 -10.72 3.34 11.36
N ARG A 155 -11.23 2.23 11.88
CA ARG A 155 -10.45 1.29 12.71
C ARG A 155 -9.48 0.44 11.89
N GLN A 156 -9.83 0.12 10.65
CA GLN A 156 -9.07 -0.75 9.77
C GLN A 156 -8.74 -0.02 8.46
N ARG A 157 -8.08 1.14 8.58
CA ARG A 157 -7.73 1.99 7.43
C ARG A 157 -6.99 1.24 6.32
N TYR A 158 -6.17 0.26 6.66
CA TYR A 158 -5.46 -0.58 5.68
C TYR A 158 -6.42 -1.38 4.79
N LEU A 159 -7.56 -1.85 5.30
CA LEU A 159 -8.59 -2.50 4.48
C LEU A 159 -9.36 -1.49 3.63
N ASP A 160 -9.69 -0.34 4.20
CA ASP A 160 -10.35 0.75 3.49
C ASP A 160 -9.51 1.21 2.28
N LEU A 161 -8.21 1.36 2.45
CA LEU A 161 -7.27 1.70 1.35
C LEU A 161 -7.19 0.62 0.26
N ILE A 162 -7.46 -0.65 0.58
CA ILE A 162 -7.48 -1.74 -0.40
C ILE A 162 -8.83 -1.78 -1.14
N ALA A 163 -9.93 -1.62 -0.42
CA ALA A 163 -11.28 -1.78 -0.94
C ALA A 163 -11.79 -0.55 -1.69
N ASN A 164 -11.36 0.65 -1.29
CA ASN A 164 -11.89 1.93 -1.75
C ASN A 164 -10.75 2.81 -2.34
N PRO A 165 -10.48 2.71 -3.67
CA PRO A 165 -9.38 3.44 -4.32
C PRO A 165 -9.42 4.96 -4.17
N GLU A 166 -10.62 5.54 -4.03
CA GLU A 166 -10.83 6.96 -3.79
C GLU A 166 -10.23 7.41 -2.46
N VAL A 167 -10.20 6.55 -1.43
CA VAL A 167 -9.58 6.86 -0.14
C VAL A 167 -8.08 7.09 -0.31
N LEU A 168 -7.41 6.27 -1.13
CA LEU A 168 -5.99 6.46 -1.44
C LEU A 168 -5.74 7.84 -2.08
N SER A 169 -6.64 8.28 -2.96
CA SER A 169 -6.57 9.61 -3.59
C SER A 169 -6.71 10.76 -2.59
N ILE A 170 -7.54 10.59 -1.55
CA ILE A 170 -7.70 11.57 -0.47
C ILE A 170 -6.37 11.73 0.31
N PHE A 171 -5.70 10.62 0.67
CA PHE A 171 -4.41 10.70 1.36
C PHE A 171 -3.30 11.33 0.49
N ARG A 172 -3.27 11.00 -0.81
CA ARG A 172 -2.36 11.65 -1.77
C ARG A 172 -2.61 13.14 -1.86
N THR A 173 -3.88 13.54 -1.92
CA THR A 173 -4.30 14.94 -1.97
C THR A 173 -3.93 15.68 -0.68
N ARG A 174 -4.16 15.07 0.49
CA ARG A 174 -3.70 15.61 1.78
C ARG A 174 -2.20 15.88 1.80
N SER A 175 -1.39 14.92 1.33
CA SER A 175 0.06 15.09 1.24
C SER A 175 0.43 16.28 0.35
N ARG A 176 -0.18 16.37 -0.85
CA ARG A 176 0.02 17.50 -1.76
C ARG A 176 -0.37 18.84 -1.15
N ILE A 177 -1.52 18.93 -0.48
CA ILE A 177 -1.95 20.15 0.20
C ILE A 177 -0.91 20.62 1.22
N ILE A 178 -0.41 19.70 2.07
CA ILE A 178 0.61 20.03 3.07
C ILE A 178 1.91 20.49 2.38
N SER A 179 2.35 19.81 1.32
CA SER A 179 3.52 20.21 0.54
C SER A 179 3.37 21.60 -0.09
N GLU A 180 2.19 21.93 -0.61
CA GLU A 180 1.94 23.26 -1.20
C GLU A 180 1.87 24.35 -0.12
N ILE A 181 1.33 24.06 1.07
CA ILE A 181 1.37 24.99 2.20
C ILE A 181 2.82 25.32 2.58
N ARG A 182 3.69 24.30 2.68
CA ARG A 182 5.12 24.51 2.96
C ARG A 182 5.77 25.38 1.89
N ARG A 183 5.63 25.00 0.61
CA ARG A 183 6.18 25.77 -0.52
C ARG A 183 5.72 27.23 -0.52
N PHE A 184 4.45 27.48 -0.16
CA PHE A 184 3.92 28.83 -0.09
C PHE A 184 4.65 29.70 0.95
N PHE A 185 4.92 29.14 2.13
CA PHE A 185 5.62 29.82 3.23
C PHE A 185 7.12 29.93 2.95
N ASP A 186 7.75 28.86 2.45
CA ASP A 186 9.17 28.83 2.10
C ASP A 186 9.50 29.88 1.04
N ALA A 187 8.63 30.04 0.02
CA ALA A 187 8.78 31.08 -1.01
C ALA A 187 8.61 32.52 -0.50
N ARG A 188 8.29 32.70 0.78
CA ARG A 188 8.09 33.99 1.46
C ARG A 188 9.03 34.17 2.66
N ASP A 189 10.11 33.39 2.70
CA ASP A 189 11.15 33.44 3.73
C ASP A 189 10.64 33.13 5.14
N TYR A 190 9.56 32.37 5.27
CA TYR A 190 9.17 31.79 6.56
C TYR A 190 10.03 30.56 6.85
N ILE A 191 10.38 30.39 8.13
CA ILE A 191 11.18 29.26 8.60
C ILE A 191 10.25 28.21 9.23
N GLU A 192 10.25 26.98 8.72
CA GLU A 192 9.58 25.83 9.36
C GLU A 192 10.33 25.48 10.65
N VAL A 193 9.62 25.38 11.77
CA VAL A 193 10.18 25.08 13.09
C VAL A 193 9.40 23.97 13.78
N GLU A 194 10.01 23.29 14.74
CA GLU A 194 9.32 22.34 15.62
C GLU A 194 9.36 22.87 17.06
N THR A 195 8.18 23.04 17.66
CA THR A 195 8.05 23.49 19.05
C THR A 195 7.62 22.36 19.99
N PRO A 196 7.82 22.48 21.32
CA PRO A 196 7.50 21.39 22.25
C PRO A 196 6.03 20.95 22.17
N VAL A 197 5.80 19.65 21.96
CA VAL A 197 4.46 19.03 21.96
C VAL A 197 3.93 18.83 23.38
N ALA A 198 4.83 18.57 24.34
CA ALA A 198 4.50 18.47 25.76
C ALA A 198 5.11 19.66 26.51
N ALA A 199 4.32 20.31 27.36
CA ALA A 199 4.73 21.48 28.13
C ALA A 199 4.24 21.38 29.57
N THR A 200 4.93 22.06 30.50
CA THR A 200 4.51 22.15 31.91
C THR A 200 3.25 22.98 32.10
N VAL A 201 2.89 23.81 31.12
CA VAL A 201 1.68 24.64 31.10
C VAL A 201 1.03 24.57 29.73
N ALA A 202 -0.22 24.11 29.68
CA ALA A 202 -1.04 24.21 28.46
C ALA A 202 -1.55 25.64 28.30
N SER A 203 -1.32 26.23 27.12
CA SER A 203 -1.64 27.64 26.85
C SER A 203 -1.82 27.86 25.34
N GLY A 204 -2.29 29.05 24.95
CA GLY A 204 -2.50 29.46 23.55
C GLY A 204 -3.88 29.09 22.96
N ALA A 205 -4.77 28.46 23.73
CA ALA A 205 -6.17 28.26 23.38
C ALA A 205 -7.03 27.98 24.63
N ALA A 206 -8.35 28.11 24.51
CA ALA A 206 -9.29 27.72 25.56
C ALA A 206 -9.78 26.28 25.36
N ALA A 207 -8.99 25.30 25.81
CA ALA A 207 -9.32 23.87 25.72
C ALA A 207 -8.80 23.10 26.93
N ARG A 208 -9.43 21.96 27.25
CA ARG A 208 -8.96 21.03 28.28
C ARG A 208 -7.79 20.21 27.74
N PRO A 209 -6.57 20.31 28.31
CA PRO A 209 -5.42 19.57 27.79
C PRO A 209 -5.44 18.09 28.22
N PHE A 210 -4.72 17.26 27.48
CA PHE A 210 -4.33 15.93 27.95
C PHE A 210 -3.16 16.04 28.93
N ALA A 211 -3.32 15.50 30.13
CA ALA A 211 -2.28 15.43 31.14
C ALA A 211 -1.49 14.11 31.03
N THR A 212 -0.19 14.17 31.26
CA THR A 212 0.72 13.04 31.37
C THR A 212 1.78 13.31 32.45
N HIS A 213 2.63 12.34 32.75
CA HIS A 213 3.63 12.45 33.81
C HIS A 213 5.03 12.08 33.28
N HIS A 214 6.03 12.89 33.62
CA HIS A 214 7.41 12.65 33.24
C HIS A 214 8.18 11.93 34.37
N ASN A 215 8.29 10.61 34.28
CA ASN A 215 8.84 9.76 35.35
C ASN A 215 10.19 10.21 35.91
N ALA A 216 11.15 10.60 35.06
CA ALA A 216 12.51 10.94 35.53
C ALA A 216 12.64 12.34 36.16
N LEU A 217 11.69 13.24 35.87
CA LEU A 217 11.68 14.60 36.40
C LEU A 217 10.59 14.78 37.47
N ASP A 218 9.83 13.71 37.73
CA ASP A 218 8.70 13.66 38.67
C ASP A 218 7.78 14.88 38.57
N LEU A 219 7.37 15.23 37.35
CA LEU A 219 6.53 16.41 37.10
C LEU A 219 5.38 16.15 36.12
N PRO A 220 4.26 16.87 36.26
CA PRO A 220 3.16 16.82 35.32
C PRO A 220 3.53 17.55 34.01
N LEU A 221 3.14 16.96 32.89
CA LEU A 221 3.20 17.56 31.55
C LEU A 221 1.82 17.56 30.92
N PHE A 222 1.62 18.49 29.98
CA PHE A 222 0.40 18.64 29.22
C PHE A 222 0.72 18.62 27.73
N LEU A 223 -0.07 17.91 26.94
CA LEU A 223 0.02 18.01 25.49
C LEU A 223 -0.52 19.38 25.04
N ARG A 224 0.23 20.04 24.15
CA ARG A 224 -0.10 21.36 23.64
C ARG A 224 -1.48 21.37 22.98
N ILE A 225 -2.21 22.46 23.20
CA ILE A 225 -3.51 22.74 22.56
C ILE A 225 -3.40 23.82 21.49
N ALA A 226 -2.24 24.48 21.40
CA ALA A 226 -1.90 25.49 20.41
C ALA A 226 -0.37 25.62 20.26
N LEU A 227 0.07 26.24 19.16
CA LEU A 227 1.48 26.52 18.83
C LEU A 227 1.91 27.94 19.20
N GLU A 228 0.97 28.79 19.59
CA GLU A 228 1.13 30.24 19.61
C GLU A 228 2.26 30.74 20.54
N LEU A 229 2.28 30.32 21.81
CA LEU A 229 3.26 30.86 22.77
C LEU A 229 4.71 30.47 22.42
N PRO A 230 5.03 29.19 22.10
CA PRO A 230 6.36 28.85 21.62
C PRO A 230 6.78 29.63 20.37
N LEU A 231 5.91 29.79 19.37
CA LEU A 231 6.25 30.56 18.17
C LEU A 231 6.51 32.04 18.49
N LYS A 232 5.71 32.67 19.36
CA LYS A 232 5.97 34.06 19.81
C LYS A 232 7.32 34.21 20.51
N LYS A 233 7.77 33.21 21.28
CA LYS A 233 9.11 33.23 21.90
C LYS A 233 10.22 33.23 20.84
N LEU A 234 10.02 32.55 19.71
CA LEU A 234 10.96 32.58 18.59
C LEU A 234 11.00 33.96 17.92
N ILE A 235 9.84 34.61 17.77
CA ILE A 235 9.78 36.00 17.29
C ILE A 235 10.57 36.94 18.22
N VAL A 236 10.38 36.81 19.54
CA VAL A 236 11.16 37.56 20.54
C VAL A 236 12.66 37.28 20.41
N GLY A 237 13.03 36.04 20.04
CA GLY A 237 14.41 35.63 19.77
C GLY A 237 14.99 36.11 18.44
N GLY A 238 14.21 36.83 17.62
CA GLY A 238 14.67 37.42 16.35
C GLY A 238 14.31 36.62 15.09
N LEU A 239 13.57 35.50 15.19
CA LEU A 239 13.02 34.85 14.00
C LEU A 239 11.78 35.60 13.53
N GLU A 240 11.90 36.46 12.52
CA GLU A 240 10.82 37.37 12.12
C GLU A 240 9.61 36.68 11.47
N ARG A 241 9.82 35.51 10.84
CA ARG A 241 8.80 34.75 10.12
C ARG A 241 8.96 33.25 10.38
N VAL A 242 8.02 32.67 11.12
CA VAL A 242 8.04 31.25 11.48
C VAL A 242 6.68 30.59 11.22
N TYR A 243 6.69 29.30 10.92
CA TYR A 243 5.51 28.46 10.87
C TYR A 243 5.83 27.04 11.35
N GLU A 244 4.80 26.32 11.76
CA GLU A 244 4.83 24.89 12.10
C GLU A 244 3.54 24.23 11.63
#